data_AF-A0A536QXJ0-F1
#
_entry.id   AF-A0A536QXJ0-F1
#
_cell.length_a   1.000
_cell.length_b   1.000
_cell.length_c   1.000
_cell.angle_alpha   90.00
_cell.angle_beta   90.00
_cell.angle_gamma   90.00
#
_symmetry.space_group_name_H-M   'P 1'
#
loop_
_entity.id
_entity.type
_entity.pdbx_description
1 polymer ?
#
loop_
_entity_poly.entity_id
_entity_poly.type
_entity_poly.pdbx_seq_one_letter_code
_entity_poly.pdbx_strand_id
1 'polypeptide(L)' 'MDDLIGEIARKTVKSWPDLAVGTRTARPKAWGALAGHGVTALRARLGRPLSDEERRALWAALWREAVRPP' A
#
# COMPACT_ATOMS: atom_id res chain seq x y z
N MET A 1 5.11 0.86 15.04
CA MET A 1 5.38 0.35 13.67
C MET A 1 4.11 0.42 12.83
N ASP A 2 2.97 0.02 13.38
CA ASP A 2 1.65 0.12 12.75
C ASP A 2 1.29 1.54 12.30
N ASP A 3 1.65 2.57 13.09
CA ASP A 3 1.40 3.97 12.71
C ASP A 3 2.12 4.38 11.43
N LEU A 4 3.39 3.97 11.28
CA LEU A 4 4.18 4.26 10.08
C LEU A 4 3.63 3.51 8.86
N ILE A 5 3.30 2.22 9.02
CA ILE A 5 2.73 1.40 7.96
C ILE A 5 1.40 1.99 7.48
N GLY A 6 0.54 2.38 8.42
CA GLY A 6 -0.74 3.04 8.13
C GLY A 6 -0.57 4.37 7.42
N GLU A 7 0.40 5.19 7.84
CA GLU A 7 0.73 6.45 7.17
C GLU A 7 1.19 6.23 5.73
N ILE A 8 2.11 5.29 5.50
CA ILE A 8 2.60 4.96 4.16
C ILE A 8 1.47 4.42 3.29
N ALA A 9 0.59 3.57 3.82
CA ALA A 9 -0.56 3.07 3.09
C ALA A 9 -1.49 4.20 2.63
N ARG A 10 -1.87 5.12 3.53
CA ARG A 10 -2.70 6.29 3.21
C ARG A 10 -2.07 7.17 2.15
N LYS A 11 -0.77 7.50 2.31
CA LYS A 11 -0.02 8.31 1.34
C LYS A 11 0.05 7.62 -0.03
N THR A 12 0.29 6.31 -0.05
CA THR A 12 0.38 5.53 -1.30
C THR A 12 -0.96 5.56 -2.05
N VAL A 13 -2.08 5.29 -1.37
CA VAL A 13 -3.41 5.33 -1.99
C VAL A 13 -3.74 6.74 -2.50
N LYS A 14 -3.42 7.78 -1.73
CA LYS A 14 -3.64 9.18 -2.14
C LYS A 14 -2.81 9.58 -3.38
N SER A 15 -1.57 9.08 -3.48
CA SER A 15 -0.69 9.36 -4.62
C SER A 15 -1.08 8.57 -5.88
N TRP A 16 -1.78 7.44 -5.73
CA TRP A 16 -2.13 6.56 -6.84
C TRP A 16 -3.64 6.21 -6.86
N PRO A 17 -4.53 7.21 -7.01
CA PRO A 17 -5.98 7.00 -6.94
C PRO A 17 -6.50 6.05 -8.03
N ASP A 18 -5.91 6.06 -9.23
CA ASP A 18 -6.28 5.12 -10.31
C ASP A 18 -5.96 3.65 -9.96
N LEU A 19 -4.86 3.41 -9.26
CA LEU A 19 -4.50 2.06 -8.80
C LEU A 19 -5.40 1.63 -7.64
N ALA A 20 -5.80 2.56 -6.76
CA ALA A 20 -6.78 2.29 -5.71
C ALA A 20 -8.16 1.95 -6.29
N VAL A 21 -8.66 2.74 -7.25
CA VAL A 21 -9.90 2.44 -7.99
C VAL A 21 -9.79 1.09 -8.69
N GLY A 22 -8.69 0.85 -9.42
CA GLY A 22 -8.45 -0.43 -10.08
C GLY A 22 -8.38 -1.61 -9.13
N THR A 23 -7.84 -1.43 -7.93
CA THR A 23 -7.85 -2.44 -6.87
C THR A 23 -9.28 -2.77 -6.44
N ARG A 24 -10.11 -1.73 -6.21
CA ARG A 24 -11.54 -1.90 -5.86
C ARG A 24 -12.34 -2.61 -6.92
N THR A 25 -12.07 -2.32 -8.19
CA THR A 25 -12.81 -2.89 -9.33
C THR A 25 -12.19 -4.17 -9.86
N ALA A 26 -11.24 -4.77 -9.13
CA ALA A 26 -10.52 -5.97 -9.53
C ALA A 26 -9.82 -5.88 -10.90
N ARG A 27 -9.39 -4.67 -11.31
CA ARG A 27 -8.60 -4.46 -12.53
C ARG A 27 -7.29 -5.25 -12.44
N PRO A 28 -6.96 -6.09 -13.44
CA PRO A 28 -5.69 -6.81 -13.47
C PRO A 28 -4.49 -5.88 -13.25
N LYS A 29 -3.53 -6.34 -12.46
CA LYS A 29 -2.26 -5.64 -12.13
C LYS A 29 -2.39 -4.39 -11.24
N ALA A 30 -3.58 -3.85 -11.00
CA ALA A 30 -3.74 -2.64 -10.19
C ALA A 30 -3.26 -2.84 -8.75
N TRP A 31 -3.68 -3.94 -8.11
CA TRP A 31 -3.24 -4.30 -6.76
C TRP A 31 -1.73 -4.50 -6.68
N GLY A 32 -1.15 -5.27 -7.62
CA GLY A 32 0.28 -5.55 -7.64
C GLY A 32 1.13 -4.29 -7.77
N ALA A 33 0.71 -3.36 -8.62
CA ALA A 33 1.38 -2.06 -8.76
C ALA A 33 1.26 -1.21 -7.49
N LEU A 34 0.06 -1.11 -6.91
CA LEU A 34 -0.18 -0.34 -5.68
C LEU A 34 0.65 -0.89 -4.50
N ALA A 35 0.65 -2.21 -4.32
CA ALA A 35 1.46 -2.90 -3.33
C ALA A 35 2.96 -2.66 -3.53
N GLY A 36 3.44 -2.68 -4.77
CA GLY A 36 4.83 -2.38 -5.10
C GLY A 36 5.25 -0.95 -4.73
N HIS A 37 4.40 0.03 -5.00
CA HIS A 37 4.64 1.42 -4.57
C HIS A 37 4.72 1.55 -3.05
N GLY A 38 3.80 0.93 -2.32
CA GLY A 38 3.81 0.95 -0.86
C GLY A 38 5.06 0.30 -0.26
N VAL A 39 5.48 -0.87 -0.79
CA VAL A 39 6.71 -1.55 -0.36
C VAL A 39 7.93 -0.68 -0.61
N THR A 40 8.02 -0.05 -1.78
CA THR A 40 9.13 0.85 -2.13
C THR A 40 9.19 2.05 -1.18
N ALA A 41 8.04 2.67 -0.89
CA ALA A 41 7.93 3.80 0.03
C ALA A 41 8.34 3.42 1.47
N LEU A 42 7.86 2.29 1.98
CA LEU A 42 8.23 1.83 3.33
C LEU A 42 9.71 1.46 3.41
N ARG A 43 10.25 0.80 2.39
CA ARG A 43 11.68 0.46 2.29
C ARG A 43 12.55 1.72 2.32
N ALA A 44 12.17 2.75 1.55
CA ALA A 44 12.88 4.02 1.54
C ALA A 44 12.87 4.69 2.92
N ARG A 45 11.75 4.58 3.65
CA ARG A 45 11.61 5.18 4.98
C ARG A 45 12.39 4.44 6.09
N LEU A 46 12.54 3.11 5.95
CA LEU A 46 13.26 2.26 6.89
C LEU A 46 14.77 2.16 6.58
N GLY A 47 15.19 2.46 5.35
CA GLY A 47 16.58 2.28 4.92
C GLY A 47 17.04 0.83 4.81
N ARG A 48 16.12 -0.14 4.93
CA ARG A 48 16.39 -1.59 4.85
C ARG A 48 15.25 -2.35 4.17
N PRO A 49 15.47 -3.59 3.72
CA PRO A 49 14.39 -4.47 3.26
C PRO A 49 13.33 -4.69 4.36
N LEU A 50 12.07 -4.85 3.95
CA LEU A 50 10.97 -5.22 4.86
C LEU A 50 11.06 -6.70 5.24
N SER A 51 10.74 -7.01 6.49
CA SER A 51 10.41 -8.37 6.90
C SER A 51 9.12 -8.85 6.24
N ASP A 52 8.86 -10.16 6.27
CA ASP A 52 7.60 -10.70 5.74
C ASP A 52 6.38 -10.19 6.54
N GLU A 53 6.53 -10.04 7.85
CA GLU A 53 5.50 -9.49 8.73
C GLU A 53 5.18 -8.02 8.38
N GLU A 54 6.20 -7.18 8.21
CA GLU A 54 6.03 -5.78 7.80
C GLU A 54 5.36 -5.67 6.42
N ARG A 55 5.73 -6.56 5.49
CA ARG A 55 5.13 -6.61 4.16
C ARG A 55 3.65 -6.99 4.21
N ARG A 56 3.30 -8.02 4.99
CA ARG A 56 1.90 -8.44 5.18
C ARG A 56 1.07 -7.36 5.86
N ALA A 57 1.61 -6.72 6.91
CA ALA A 57 0.96 -5.61 7.59
C ALA A 57 0.71 -4.43 6.64
N LEU A 58 1.69 -4.09 5.79
CA LEU A 58 1.55 -3.06 4.77
C LEU A 58 0.49 -3.41 3.73
N TRP A 59 0.47 -4.64 3.22
CA TRP A 59 -0.56 -5.07 2.28
C TRP A 59 -1.96 -5.01 2.90
N ALA A 60 -2.12 -5.47 4.14
CA ALA A 60 -3.40 -5.34 4.85
C ALA A 60 -3.83 -3.87 5.00
N ALA A 61 -2.90 -2.97 5.33
CA ALA A 61 -3.18 -1.55 5.43
C ALA A 61 -3.54 -0.93 4.07
N LEU A 62 -2.78 -1.22 3.01
CA LEU A 62 -3.06 -0.73 1.65
C LEU A 62 -4.41 -1.22 1.15
N TRP A 63 -4.75 -2.48 1.39
CA TRP A 63 -6.05 -3.02 1.01
C TRP A 63 -7.19 -2.25 1.68
N ARG A 64 -7.12 -2.08 3.01
CA ARG A 64 -8.13 -1.32 3.77
C ARG A 64 -8.29 0.12 3.27
N GLU A 65 -7.19 0.80 2.95
CA GLU A 65 -7.24 2.17 2.43
C GLU A 65 -7.76 2.21 0.98
N ALA A 66 -7.35 1.28 0.12
CA ALA A 66 -7.76 1.24 -1.27
C ALA A 66 -9.25 0.94 -1.43
N VAL A 67 -9.81 0.07 -0.59
CA VAL A 67 -11.23 -0.33 -0.64
C VAL A 67 -12.16 0.60 0.13
N ARG A 68 -11.61 1.57 0.89
CA ARG A 68 -12.43 2.58 1.54
C ARG A 68 -13.15 3.41 0.46
N PRO A 69 -14.46 3.70 0.63
CA PRO A 69 -15.14 4.68 -0.21
C PRO A 69 -14.44 6.04 -0.12
N PRO A 70 -14.45 6.85 -1.20
CA PRO A 70 -13.95 8.22 -1.14
C PRO A 70 -14.71 9.08 -0.13
#